data_AF-A0A7Y5FY48-F1
#
_entry.id   AF-A0A7Y5FY48-F1
#
_cell.length_a   1.000
_cell.length_b   1.000
_cell.length_c   1.000
_cell.angle_alpha   90.00
_cell.angle_beta   90.00
_cell.angle_gamma   90.00
#
_symmetry.space_group_name_H-M   'P 1'
#
loop_
_entity.id
_entity.type
_entity.pdbx_description
1 polymer ?
#
loop_
_entity_poly.entity_id
_entity_poly.type
_entity_poly.pdbx_seq_one_letter_code
_entity_poly.pdbx_strand_id
1 'polypeptide(L)'
;MSKFRIVPLPAELAARIRQSRRDDFGNAVIEQIATGYGPCRLSLQPFVPGKDRRLLFSHSPFTQQNAFNQNGPIFIHAEPVEPYRDLHRFPAAIKADKVNFPLSLLGYSAQQRMVFTTLVGEADVDELIARIFAEHPEVEFLHARNAEACCYICAIERA
;
A
#
# COMPACT_ATOMS: atom_id res chain seq x y z
N MET A 1 11.21 8.94 -19.51
CA MET A 1 11.49 7.78 -18.64
C MET A 1 10.65 7.93 -17.38
N SER A 2 9.89 6.91 -17.00
CA SER A 2 9.19 6.87 -15.71
C SER A 2 10.21 6.96 -14.58
N LYS A 3 9.96 7.77 -13.55
CA LYS A 3 10.90 7.98 -12.44
C LYS A 3 10.75 6.94 -11.32
N PHE A 4 9.63 6.23 -11.28
CA PHE A 4 9.32 5.21 -10.29
C PHE A 4 8.30 4.21 -10.83
N ARG A 5 8.07 3.15 -10.05
CA ARG A 5 7.10 2.09 -10.29
C ARG A 5 6.26 1.82 -9.05
N ILE A 6 4.94 1.81 -9.17
CA ILE A 6 4.01 1.35 -8.13
C ILE A 6 3.97 -0.18 -8.12
N VAL A 7 4.03 -0.75 -6.93
CA VAL A 7 3.95 -2.19 -6.70
C VAL A 7 2.73 -2.49 -5.82
N PRO A 8 1.59 -2.90 -6.41
CA PRO A 8 0.44 -3.36 -5.65
C PRO A 8 0.74 -4.70 -4.96
N LEU A 9 -0.19 -5.15 -4.10
CA LEU A 9 -0.12 -6.49 -3.52
C LEU A 9 -0.09 -7.54 -4.64
N PRO A 10 0.79 -8.56 -4.57
CA PRO A 10 0.84 -9.62 -5.57
C PRO A 10 -0.50 -10.34 -5.74
N ALA A 11 -0.88 -10.62 -6.98
CA ALA A 11 -2.14 -11.28 -7.30
C ALA A 11 -2.19 -12.70 -6.72
N GLU A 12 -1.05 -13.39 -6.71
CA GLU A 12 -0.87 -14.74 -6.16
C GLU A 12 -1.10 -14.76 -4.66
N LEU A 13 -0.62 -13.74 -3.94
CA LEU A 13 -0.88 -13.57 -2.51
C LEU A 13 -2.37 -13.33 -2.28
N ALA A 14 -2.99 -12.43 -3.03
CA ALA A 14 -4.43 -12.16 -2.89
C ALA A 14 -5.29 -13.40 -3.19
N ALA A 15 -4.94 -14.20 -4.21
CA ALA A 15 -5.59 -15.45 -4.52
C ALA A 15 -5.43 -16.48 -3.39
N ARG A 16 -4.20 -16.64 -2.86
CA ARG A 16 -3.91 -17.51 -1.72
C ARG A 16 -4.76 -17.14 -0.50
N ILE A 17 -4.81 -15.85 -0.12
CA ILE A 17 -5.59 -15.37 1.03
C ILE A 17 -7.09 -15.67 0.88
N ARG A 18 -7.66 -15.47 -0.33
CA ARG A 18 -9.07 -15.79 -0.62
C ARG A 18 -9.36 -17.28 -0.47
N GLN A 19 -8.44 -18.13 -0.91
CA GLN A 19 -8.60 -19.59 -0.87
C GLN A 19 -8.38 -20.17 0.53
N SER A 20 -7.28 -19.80 1.18
CA SER A 20 -6.87 -20.39 2.47
C SER A 20 -7.66 -19.84 3.65
N ARG A 21 -8.16 -18.60 3.54
CA ARG A 21 -8.73 -17.82 4.64
C ARG A 21 -7.80 -17.74 5.85
N ARG A 22 -6.49 -17.80 5.61
CA ARG A 22 -5.40 -17.68 6.58
C ARG A 22 -4.34 -16.73 6.04
N ASP A 23 -3.83 -15.84 6.90
CA ASP A 23 -2.71 -14.97 6.55
C ASP A 23 -1.35 -15.64 6.83
N ASP A 24 -0.27 -14.97 6.42
CA ASP A 24 1.10 -15.50 6.55
C ASP A 24 1.57 -15.61 8.02
N PHE A 25 0.78 -15.10 8.96
CA PHE A 25 1.00 -15.19 10.40
C PHE A 25 0.08 -16.25 11.07
N GLY A 26 -0.73 -16.96 10.29
CA GLY A 26 -1.66 -17.99 10.77
C GLY A 26 -3.00 -17.46 11.29
N ASN A 27 -3.24 -16.15 11.24
CA ASN A 27 -4.51 -15.58 11.69
C ASN A 27 -5.64 -15.94 10.71
N ALA A 28 -6.86 -16.02 11.23
CA ALA A 28 -8.05 -16.16 10.39
C ALA A 28 -8.31 -14.84 9.62
N VAL A 29 -8.61 -14.96 8.33
CA VAL A 29 -9.03 -13.82 7.51
C VAL A 29 -10.46 -13.45 7.87
N ILE A 30 -10.71 -12.17 8.14
CA ILE A 30 -12.05 -11.67 8.47
C ILE A 30 -12.69 -11.14 7.20
N GLU A 31 -13.88 -11.63 6.87
CA GLU A 31 -14.70 -11.08 5.78
C GLU A 31 -15.79 -10.17 6.35
N GLN A 32 -15.95 -8.98 5.77
CA GLN A 32 -16.95 -8.00 6.20
C GLN A 32 -17.36 -7.07 5.05
N ILE A 33 -18.51 -6.42 5.21
CA ILE A 33 -18.89 -5.28 4.36
C ILE A 33 -17.99 -4.09 4.71
N ALA A 34 -17.55 -3.38 3.69
CA ALA A 34 -16.74 -2.18 3.87
C ALA A 34 -17.54 -1.12 4.64
N THR A 35 -16.95 -0.61 5.72
CA THR A 35 -17.51 0.49 6.52
C THR A 35 -16.79 1.81 6.27
N GLY A 36 -15.68 1.79 5.51
CA GLY A 36 -14.88 2.96 5.17
C GLY A 36 -14.08 2.72 3.90
N TYR A 37 -13.41 3.77 3.43
CA TYR A 37 -12.85 3.86 2.08
C TYR A 37 -11.47 3.22 1.90
N GLY A 38 -10.79 2.82 2.98
CA GLY A 38 -9.39 2.34 2.96
C GLY A 38 -9.14 1.27 1.89
N PRO A 39 -8.24 1.47 0.92
CA PRO A 39 -8.32 0.87 -0.41
C PRO A 39 -8.02 -0.63 -0.44
N CYS A 40 -8.44 -1.31 -1.50
CA CYS A 40 -7.98 -2.66 -1.81
C CYS A 40 -6.49 -2.63 -2.20
N ARG A 41 -5.64 -3.45 -1.56
CA ARG A 41 -4.19 -3.43 -1.82
C ARG A 41 -3.79 -4.05 -3.16
N LEU A 42 -4.69 -4.79 -3.80
CA LEU A 42 -4.47 -5.38 -5.13
C LEU A 42 -4.83 -4.41 -6.27
N SER A 43 -6.04 -3.85 -6.26
CA SER A 43 -6.52 -2.94 -7.30
C SER A 43 -6.14 -1.47 -7.05
N LEU A 44 -5.72 -1.14 -5.83
CA LEU A 44 -5.47 0.21 -5.35
C LEU A 44 -6.66 1.16 -5.57
N GLN A 45 -7.87 0.62 -5.50
CA GLN A 45 -9.12 1.37 -5.54
C GLN A 45 -9.75 1.48 -4.14
N PRO A 46 -10.35 2.63 -3.80
CA PRO A 46 -11.21 2.78 -2.62
C PRO A 46 -12.34 1.76 -2.63
N PHE A 47 -12.70 1.24 -1.45
CA PHE A 47 -13.97 0.51 -1.33
C PHE A 47 -15.14 1.49 -1.26
N VAL A 48 -16.31 1.02 -1.71
CA VAL A 48 -17.59 1.69 -1.53
C VAL A 48 -18.25 1.18 -0.24
N PRO A 49 -18.37 2.03 0.81
CA PRO A 49 -18.98 1.62 2.07
C PRO A 49 -20.42 1.14 1.88
N GLY A 50 -20.80 0.10 2.62
CA GLY A 50 -22.12 -0.51 2.57
C GLY A 50 -22.38 -1.39 1.33
N LYS A 51 -21.45 -1.46 0.37
CA LYS A 51 -21.60 -2.28 -0.85
C LYS A 51 -20.52 -3.34 -0.98
N ASP A 52 -19.25 -2.95 -0.89
CA ASP A 52 -18.17 -3.87 -1.17
C ASP A 52 -17.94 -4.86 -0.02
N ARG A 53 -17.71 -6.14 -0.37
CA ARG A 53 -17.22 -7.17 0.55
C ARG A 53 -15.69 -7.18 0.50
N ARG A 54 -15.05 -7.10 1.67
CA ARG A 54 -13.59 -7.07 1.81
C ARG A 54 -13.09 -8.12 2.79
N LEU A 55 -11.88 -8.60 2.53
CA LEU A 55 -11.10 -9.45 3.41
C LEU A 55 -10.08 -8.60 4.16
N LEU A 56 -10.05 -8.75 5.48
CA LEU A 56 -9.10 -8.16 6.40
C LEU A 56 -8.12 -9.23 6.87
N PHE A 57 -6.83 -8.93 6.78
CA PHE A 57 -5.76 -9.81 7.23
C PHE A 57 -4.48 -9.03 7.55
N SER A 58 -3.55 -9.65 8.28
CA SER A 58 -2.26 -9.05 8.60
C SER A 58 -1.26 -9.25 7.46
N HIS A 59 -0.49 -8.22 7.14
CA HIS A 59 0.52 -8.27 6.08
C HIS A 59 1.83 -7.59 6.52
N SER A 60 2.95 -8.21 6.16
CA SER A 60 4.29 -7.63 6.19
C SER A 60 4.70 -7.24 4.77
N PRO A 61 4.96 -5.96 4.48
CA PRO A 61 5.62 -5.58 3.23
C PRO A 61 7.14 -5.83 3.27
N PHE A 62 7.68 -6.30 4.40
CA PHE A 62 9.10 -6.60 4.59
C PHE A 62 9.38 -8.08 4.37
N THR A 63 10.59 -8.37 3.86
CA THR A 63 11.10 -9.72 3.64
C THR A 63 12.04 -10.18 4.75
N GLN A 64 12.47 -9.26 5.62
CA GLN A 64 13.34 -9.52 6.76
C GLN A 64 12.67 -9.09 8.06
N GLN A 65 12.93 -9.81 9.15
CA GLN A 65 12.55 -9.37 10.48
C GLN A 65 13.54 -8.32 10.97
N ASN A 66 13.04 -7.11 11.24
CA ASN A 66 13.82 -6.03 11.82
C ASN A 66 12.90 -5.12 12.65
N ALA A 67 13.49 -4.20 13.42
CA ALA A 67 12.75 -3.28 14.30
C ALA A 67 11.85 -2.28 13.55
N PHE A 68 12.06 -2.09 12.26
CA PHE A 68 11.24 -1.23 11.40
C PHE A 68 10.09 -2.01 10.72
N ASN A 69 9.96 -3.32 10.98
CA ASN A 69 8.92 -4.10 10.35
C ASN A 69 7.54 -3.63 10.87
N GLN A 70 6.77 -3.03 9.98
CA GLN A 70 5.46 -2.42 10.27
C GLN A 70 4.34 -3.32 9.74
N ASN A 71 4.27 -4.52 10.31
CA ASN A 71 3.18 -5.47 10.09
C ASN A 71 1.85 -4.80 10.48
N GLY A 72 0.82 -4.98 9.66
CA GLY A 72 -0.46 -4.38 9.99
C GLY A 72 -1.62 -4.89 9.17
N PRO A 73 -2.84 -4.49 9.55
CA PRO A 73 -4.06 -4.87 8.86
C PRO A 73 -4.12 -4.22 7.47
N ILE A 74 -4.44 -5.03 6.46
CA ILE A 74 -4.76 -4.55 5.11
C ILE A 74 -6.05 -5.18 4.60
N PHE A 75 -6.60 -4.59 3.54
CA PHE A 75 -7.83 -5.06 2.91
C PHE A 75 -7.61 -5.45 1.44
N ILE A 76 -8.31 -6.50 1.00
CA ILE A 76 -8.55 -6.81 -0.43
C ILE A 76 -10.03 -7.08 -0.67
N HIS A 77 -10.51 -6.99 -1.92
CA HIS A 77 -11.86 -7.46 -2.24
C HIS A 77 -12.00 -8.97 -1.97
N ALA A 78 -13.14 -9.37 -1.42
CA ALA A 78 -13.49 -10.79 -1.24
C ALA A 78 -13.54 -11.52 -2.59
N GLU A 79 -14.17 -10.89 -3.58
CA GLU A 79 -14.19 -11.38 -4.94
C GLU A 79 -12.89 -11.06 -5.70
N PRO A 80 -12.57 -11.82 -6.77
CA PRO A 80 -11.51 -11.48 -7.70
C PRO A 80 -11.70 -10.08 -8.29
N VAL A 81 -10.61 -9.32 -8.38
CA VAL A 81 -10.56 -8.01 -9.00
C VAL A 81 -9.27 -7.86 -9.78
N GLU A 82 -9.30 -7.01 -10.80
CA GLU A 82 -8.11 -6.71 -11.58
C GLU A 82 -7.04 -6.02 -10.73
N PRO A 83 -5.76 -6.45 -10.81
CA PRO A 83 -4.65 -5.74 -10.20
C PRO A 83 -4.52 -4.33 -10.78
N TYR A 84 -3.95 -3.42 -10.00
CA TYR A 84 -3.61 -2.09 -10.50
C TYR A 84 -2.64 -2.18 -11.69
N ARG A 85 -2.88 -1.42 -12.76
CA ARG A 85 -2.13 -1.53 -14.04
C ARG A 85 -1.33 -0.29 -14.43
N ASP A 86 -1.66 0.89 -13.90
CA ASP A 86 -0.94 2.12 -14.24
C ASP A 86 0.30 2.28 -13.35
N LEU A 87 1.27 1.41 -13.54
CA LEU A 87 2.39 1.22 -12.60
C LEU A 87 3.37 2.39 -12.58
N HIS A 88 3.20 3.42 -13.40
CA HIS A 88 4.08 4.60 -13.42
C HIS A 88 3.39 5.89 -12.97
N ARG A 89 2.21 5.75 -12.36
CA ARG A 89 1.47 6.83 -11.72
C ARG A 89 0.92 6.34 -10.40
N PHE A 90 0.81 7.23 -9.43
CA PHE A 90 0.14 6.90 -8.18
C PHE A 90 -1.37 6.73 -8.43
N PRO A 91 -2.06 5.82 -7.71
CA PRO A 91 -3.49 5.57 -7.92
C PRO A 91 -4.34 6.85 -7.84
N ALA A 92 -4.94 7.24 -8.97
CA ALA A 92 -5.63 8.52 -9.12
C ALA A 92 -6.77 8.73 -8.10
N ALA A 93 -7.55 7.67 -7.80
CA ALA A 93 -8.64 7.74 -6.83
C ALA A 93 -8.15 7.99 -5.40
N ILE A 94 -6.97 7.47 -5.04
CA ILE A 94 -6.36 7.71 -3.72
C ILE A 94 -5.76 9.11 -3.69
N LYS A 95 -5.04 9.50 -4.75
CA LYS A 95 -4.41 10.81 -4.90
C LYS A 95 -5.41 11.97 -4.81
N ALA A 96 -6.59 11.80 -5.42
CA ALA A 96 -7.60 12.84 -5.51
C ALA A 96 -8.35 13.10 -4.19
N ASP A 97 -8.41 12.11 -3.29
CA ASP A 97 -9.17 12.19 -2.05
C ASP A 97 -8.24 12.23 -0.83
N LYS A 98 -7.66 13.41 -0.61
CA LYS A 98 -6.74 13.68 0.52
C LYS A 98 -7.42 13.61 1.89
N VAL A 99 -8.74 13.71 1.94
CA VAL A 99 -9.51 13.66 3.20
C VAL A 99 -9.60 12.22 3.69
N ASN A 100 -9.97 11.27 2.83
CA ASN A 100 -10.04 9.86 3.22
C ASN A 100 -8.70 9.14 3.09
N PHE A 101 -7.77 9.68 2.31
CA PHE A 101 -6.43 9.17 2.14
C PHE A 101 -5.37 10.24 2.44
N PRO A 102 -5.25 10.72 3.69
CA PRO A 102 -4.06 11.45 4.07
C PRO A 102 -2.87 10.49 3.92
N LEU A 103 -1.83 10.90 3.19
CA LEU A 103 -0.71 10.02 2.84
C LEU A 103 0.58 10.40 3.56
N SER A 104 1.34 9.37 3.93
CA SER A 104 2.75 9.47 4.29
C SER A 104 3.58 8.57 3.38
N LEU A 105 4.79 9.03 3.07
CA LEU A 105 5.80 8.26 2.35
C LEU A 105 6.93 7.95 3.31
N LEU A 106 7.21 6.66 3.46
CA LEU A 106 8.31 6.17 4.30
C LEU A 106 9.34 5.53 3.38
N GLY A 107 10.58 6.02 3.42
CA GLY A 107 11.69 5.52 2.61
C GLY A 107 12.61 4.60 3.38
N TYR A 108 13.00 3.53 2.70
CA TYR A 108 13.81 2.47 3.26
C TYR A 108 15.06 2.23 2.41
N SER A 109 16.15 1.91 3.08
CA SER A 109 17.40 1.45 2.47
C SER A 109 17.28 0.01 1.95
N ALA A 110 18.28 -0.46 1.20
CA ALA A 110 18.37 -1.85 0.72
C ALA A 110 18.34 -2.90 1.86
N GLN A 111 18.78 -2.55 3.07
CA GLN A 111 18.68 -3.41 4.26
C GLN A 111 17.33 -3.27 4.99
N GLN A 112 16.32 -2.68 4.34
CA GLN A 112 14.99 -2.42 4.86
C GLN A 112 14.96 -1.62 6.19
N ARG A 113 15.97 -0.75 6.39
CA ARG A 113 15.98 0.23 7.49
C ARG A 113 15.29 1.51 7.05
N MET A 114 14.42 2.06 7.88
CA MET A 114 13.79 3.35 7.61
C MET A 114 14.84 4.45 7.66
N VAL A 115 14.97 5.20 6.56
CA VAL A 115 15.97 6.27 6.39
C VAL A 115 15.33 7.61 6.08
N PHE A 116 14.06 7.61 5.67
CA PHE A 116 13.33 8.82 5.29
C PHE A 116 11.86 8.71 5.66
N THR A 117 11.24 9.82 6.06
CA THR A 117 9.79 9.91 6.25
C THR A 117 9.31 11.29 5.87
N THR A 118 8.12 11.37 5.27
CA THR A 118 7.45 12.65 5.05
C THR A 118 5.93 12.47 4.95
N LEU A 119 5.21 13.53 5.32
CA LEU A 119 3.79 13.66 5.01
C LEU A 119 3.65 14.19 3.58
N VAL A 120 2.73 13.63 2.81
CA VAL A 120 2.42 14.15 1.47
C VAL A 120 1.69 15.49 1.59
N GLY A 121 0.76 15.61 2.55
CA GLY A 121 -0.03 16.81 2.77
C GLY A 121 -0.74 17.25 1.49
N GLU A 122 -0.56 18.51 1.10
CA GLU A 122 -1.17 19.07 -0.10
C GLU A 122 -0.36 18.88 -1.39
N ALA A 123 0.84 18.32 -1.31
CA ALA A 123 1.70 18.14 -2.47
C ALA A 123 1.12 17.13 -3.48
N ASP A 124 1.57 17.24 -4.73
CA ASP A 124 1.36 16.18 -5.72
C ASP A 124 2.26 14.99 -5.38
N VAL A 125 1.64 13.84 -5.11
CA VAL A 125 2.37 12.64 -4.67
C VAL A 125 3.32 12.09 -5.73
N ASP A 126 2.99 12.18 -7.02
CA ASP A 126 3.87 11.68 -8.09
C ASP A 126 5.14 12.54 -8.19
N GLU A 127 4.98 13.86 -8.12
CA GLU A 127 6.11 14.80 -8.10
C GLU A 127 6.96 14.63 -6.83
N LEU A 128 6.31 14.43 -5.69
CA LEU A 128 6.99 14.22 -4.42
C LEU A 128 7.82 12.93 -4.42
N ILE A 129 7.27 11.81 -4.91
CA ILE A 129 7.99 10.53 -5.05
C ILE A 129 9.24 10.74 -5.91
N ALA A 130 9.07 11.36 -7.08
CA ALA A 130 10.17 11.65 -8.00
C ALA A 130 11.27 12.51 -7.36
N ARG A 131 10.89 13.52 -6.58
CA ARG A 131 11.82 14.39 -5.86
C ARG A 131 12.56 13.64 -4.76
N ILE A 132 11.85 12.85 -3.94
CA ILE A 132 12.47 12.06 -2.86
C ILE A 132 13.54 11.14 -3.44
N PHE A 133 13.23 10.40 -4.50
CA PHE A 133 14.22 9.52 -5.11
C PHE A 133 15.42 10.26 -5.73
N ALA A 134 15.25 11.49 -6.19
CA ALA A 134 16.34 12.29 -6.73
C ALA A 134 17.24 12.88 -5.63
N GLU A 135 16.66 13.30 -4.51
CA GLU A 135 17.36 13.98 -3.41
C GLU A 135 17.93 13.02 -2.36
N HIS A 136 17.34 11.83 -2.22
CA HIS A 136 17.71 10.82 -1.22
C HIS A 136 18.20 9.52 -1.88
N PRO A 137 19.47 9.44 -2.33
CA PRO A 137 20.02 8.24 -2.96
C PRO A 137 20.04 7.02 -2.03
N GLU A 138 20.01 7.22 -0.71
CA GLU A 138 19.94 6.16 0.30
C GLU A 138 18.58 5.46 0.39
N VAL A 139 17.52 6.07 -0.18
CA VAL A 139 16.18 5.47 -0.28
C VAL A 139 16.16 4.53 -1.48
N GLU A 140 16.07 3.24 -1.21
CA GLU A 140 15.95 2.18 -2.22
C GLU A 140 14.50 2.05 -2.70
N PHE A 141 13.54 2.05 -1.77
CA PHE A 141 12.11 1.98 -2.04
C PHE A 141 11.32 2.80 -1.01
N LEU A 142 10.10 3.17 -1.39
CA LEU A 142 9.14 3.82 -0.50
C LEU A 142 7.97 2.88 -0.19
N HIS A 143 7.37 3.05 0.98
CA HIS A 143 6.01 2.63 1.25
C HIS A 143 5.11 3.85 1.28
N ALA A 144 4.01 3.79 0.52
CA ALA A 144 2.87 4.67 0.75
C ALA A 144 2.01 4.10 1.87
N ARG A 145 1.69 4.94 2.85
CA ARG A 145 0.83 4.59 3.98
C ARG A 145 -0.25 5.65 4.16
N ASN A 146 -1.37 5.26 4.75
CA ASN A 146 -2.32 6.22 5.28
C ASN A 146 -1.69 6.89 6.52
N ALA A 147 -1.64 8.21 6.57
CA ALA A 147 -0.96 8.97 7.60
C ALA A 147 -1.68 8.96 8.95
N GLU A 148 -2.99 8.77 8.96
CA GLU A 148 -3.79 8.70 10.19
C GLU A 148 -3.83 7.27 10.73
N ALA A 149 -4.21 6.31 9.88
CA ALA A 149 -4.35 4.91 10.27
C ALA A 149 -3.03 4.12 10.27
N CYS A 150 -1.95 4.69 9.73
CA CYS A 150 -0.63 4.04 9.52
C CYS A 150 -0.64 2.79 8.63
N CYS A 151 -1.77 2.40 8.05
CA CYS A 151 -1.89 1.20 7.25
C CYS A 151 -1.09 1.30 5.94
N TYR A 152 -0.46 0.20 5.55
CA TYR A 152 0.21 0.04 4.26
C TYR A 152 -0.79 0.15 3.09
N ILE A 153 -0.40 0.84 2.02
CA ILE A 153 -1.17 0.97 0.77
C ILE A 153 -0.46 0.22 -0.36
N CYS A 154 0.76 0.61 -0.69
CA CYS A 154 1.59 -0.03 -1.71
C CYS A 154 3.08 0.30 -1.51
N ALA A 155 3.93 -0.46 -2.19
CA ALA A 155 5.34 -0.18 -2.33
C ALA A 155 5.56 0.62 -3.61
N ILE A 156 6.64 1.41 -3.61
CA ILE A 156 7.03 2.25 -4.72
C ILE A 156 8.53 2.05 -4.90
N GLU A 157 8.92 1.62 -6.09
CA GLU A 157 10.30 1.30 -6.43
C GLU A 157 10.84 2.33 -7.44
N ARG A 158 12.15 2.43 -7.53
CA ARG A 158 12.81 3.16 -8.63
C ARG A 158 12.52 2.44 -9.96
N ALA A 159 12.42 3.20 -11.05
CA ALA A 159 12.21 2.66 -12.40
C ALA A 159 13.48 2.78 -13.26
#